data_AF-A0A528LGT5-F1
#
_entry.id   AF-A0A528LGT5-F1
#
_cell.length_a   1.000
_cell.length_b   1.000
_cell.length_c   1.000
_cell.angle_alpha   90.00
_cell.angle_beta   90.00
_cell.angle_gamma   90.00
#
_symmetry.space_group_name_H-M   'P 1'
#
loop_
_entity.id
_entity.type
_entity.pdbx_description
1 polymer ?
#
loop_
_entity_poly.entity_id
_entity_poly.type
_entity_poly.pdbx_seq_one_letter_code
_entity_poly.pdbx_strand_id
1 'polypeptide(L)'
;MVDATASFDGNRLEAMEATPRALPADHAGLSVSVADGAALAAYAEFCRSALFAPAQSPAWILNWARYAEADTVLATLSAEGRPVFSLALEVTSSGPL
;
A
#
# COMPACT_ATOMS: atom_id res chain seq x y z
N MET A 1 26.71 13.30 -6.71
CA MET A 1 26.48 11.92 -6.27
C MET A 1 26.64 11.94 -4.76
N VAL A 2 25.54 11.86 -4.01
CA VAL A 2 25.53 11.96 -2.54
C VAL A 2 25.28 10.57 -2.00
N ASP A 3 26.17 10.12 -1.11
CA ASP A 3 26.12 8.82 -0.45
C ASP A 3 25.00 8.81 0.60
N ALA A 4 24.05 7.87 0.45
CA ALA A 4 22.86 7.73 1.32
C ALA A 4 23.13 6.95 2.61
N THR A 5 24.39 6.58 2.91
CA THR A 5 24.73 5.77 4.08
C THR A 5 25.27 6.57 5.28
N ALA A 6 25.39 7.90 5.17
CA ALA A 6 25.89 8.73 6.26
C ALA A 6 24.79 9.07 7.29
N SER A 7 24.76 8.24 8.36
CA SER A 7 24.24 8.53 9.70
C SER A 7 22.72 8.43 9.90
N PHE A 8 22.30 7.24 10.33
CA PHE A 8 21.17 7.09 11.26
C PHE A 8 21.75 6.73 12.62
N ASP A 9 21.94 7.71 13.50
CA ASP A 9 22.26 7.45 14.90
C ASP A 9 21.10 6.66 15.53
N GLY A 10 21.41 5.46 16.01
CA GLY A 10 20.47 4.44 16.49
C GLY A 10 19.63 4.82 17.73
N ASN A 11 19.73 6.05 18.21
CA ASN A 11 18.99 6.52 19.40
C ASN A 11 17.55 6.99 19.09
N ARG A 12 17.16 7.11 17.81
CA ARG A 12 15.81 7.56 17.41
C ARG A 12 14.79 6.44 17.21
N LEU A 13 15.24 5.18 17.14
CA LEU A 13 14.35 4.03 16.93
C LEU A 13 13.60 3.64 18.22
N GLU A 14 14.21 3.80 19.39
CA GLU A 14 13.56 3.45 20.66
C GLU A 14 12.49 4.46 21.11
N ALA A 15 12.61 5.73 20.72
CA ALA A 15 11.62 6.77 21.06
C ALA A 15 10.38 6.77 20.15
N MET A 16 10.31 5.85 19.18
CA MET A 16 9.26 5.81 18.16
C MET A 16 8.53 4.47 18.10
N GLU A 17 8.51 3.73 19.21
CA GLU A 17 7.40 2.81 19.48
C GLU A 17 6.13 3.64 19.67
N ALA A 18 5.54 4.06 18.54
CA ALA A 18 4.15 4.48 18.53
C ALA A 18 3.36 3.30 19.09
N THR A 19 2.67 3.51 20.21
CA THR A 19 1.68 2.55 20.72
C THR A 19 0.83 2.10 19.54
N PRO A 20 0.72 0.79 19.26
CA PRO A 20 -0.11 0.29 18.19
C PRO A 20 -1.49 0.90 18.36
N ARG A 21 -1.85 1.82 17.47
CA ARG A 21 -3.16 2.45 17.51
C ARG A 21 -4.11 1.42 16.94
N ALA A 22 -4.50 0.47 17.79
CA ALA A 22 -5.44 -0.56 17.45
C ALA A 22 -6.71 0.14 16.97
N LEU A 23 -7.02 0.00 15.69
CA LEU A 23 -8.31 0.41 15.18
C LEU A 23 -9.35 -0.48 15.90
N PRO A 24 -10.45 0.10 16.42
CA PRO A 24 -11.52 -0.70 17.00
C PRO A 24 -11.88 -1.81 16.01
N ALA A 25 -11.73 -3.06 16.44
CA ALA A 25 -11.86 -4.24 15.58
C ALA A 25 -13.21 -4.32 14.84
N ASP A 26 -14.21 -3.61 15.37
CA ASP A 26 -15.58 -3.57 14.86
C ASP A 26 -15.81 -2.51 13.76
N HIS A 27 -14.82 -1.65 13.48
CA HIS A 27 -15.00 -0.50 12.57
C HIS A 27 -14.07 -0.52 11.35
N ALA A 28 -12.98 -1.31 11.39
CA ALA A 28 -11.99 -1.35 10.32
C ALA A 28 -12.06 -2.66 9.51
N GLY A 29 -12.66 -2.62 8.33
CA GLY A 29 -12.73 -3.76 7.41
C GLY A 29 -11.52 -3.78 6.48
N LEU A 30 -10.69 -4.83 6.57
CA LEU A 30 -9.65 -5.10 5.57
C LEU A 30 -10.26 -5.91 4.41
N SER A 31 -10.11 -5.41 3.20
CA SER A 31 -10.40 -6.15 1.97
C SER A 31 -9.15 -6.27 1.11
N VAL A 32 -9.03 -7.39 0.40
CA VAL A 32 -7.98 -7.62 -0.60
C VAL A 32 -8.65 -8.11 -1.87
N SER A 33 -8.34 -7.48 -3.00
CA SER A 33 -8.83 -7.88 -4.32
C SER A 33 -7.69 -8.00 -5.32
N VAL A 34 -7.85 -8.88 -6.30
CA VAL A 34 -6.99 -8.89 -7.50
C VAL A 34 -7.16 -7.55 -8.24
N ALA A 35 -6.08 -7.07 -8.87
CA ALA A 35 -6.06 -5.84 -9.65
C ALA A 35 -6.81 -5.95 -10.99
N ASP A 36 -8.10 -6.30 -10.93
CA ASP A 36 -8.99 -6.21 -12.07
C ASP A 36 -9.41 -4.75 -12.35
N GLY A 37 -10.16 -4.55 -13.43
CA GLY A 37 -10.60 -3.20 -13.83
C GLY A 37 -11.45 -2.48 -12.78
N ALA A 38 -12.25 -3.21 -12.00
CA ALA A 38 -13.10 -2.62 -10.97
C ALA A 38 -12.28 -2.22 -9.72
N ALA A 39 -11.37 -3.09 -9.29
CA ALA A 39 -10.45 -2.82 -8.19
C ALA A 39 -9.53 -1.62 -8.51
N LEU A 40 -9.00 -1.55 -9.73
CA LEU A 40 -8.16 -0.43 -10.18
C LEU A 40 -8.96 0.88 -10.26
N ALA A 41 -10.23 0.83 -10.70
CA ALA A 41 -11.10 2.02 -10.69
C ALA A 41 -11.39 2.50 -9.27
N ALA A 42 -11.68 1.59 -8.34
CA ALA A 42 -11.90 1.93 -6.93
C ALA A 42 -10.64 2.52 -6.28
N TYR A 43 -9.46 1.95 -6.58
CA TYR A 43 -8.18 2.48 -6.15
C TYR A 43 -7.92 3.90 -6.68
N ALA A 44 -8.16 4.12 -7.98
CA ALA A 44 -8.00 5.43 -8.60
C ALA A 44 -8.93 6.48 -7.99
N GLU A 45 -10.17 6.12 -7.67
CA GLU A 45 -11.12 7.02 -7.01
C GLU A 45 -10.66 7.38 -5.59
N PHE A 46 -10.19 6.40 -4.81
CA PHE A 46 -9.61 6.66 -3.48
C PHE A 46 -8.43 7.65 -3.57
N CYS A 47 -7.52 7.44 -4.52
CA CYS A 47 -6.34 8.28 -4.74
C CYS A 47 -6.65 9.72 -5.16
N ARG A 48 -7.88 10.07 -5.56
CA ARG A 48 -8.24 11.46 -5.84
C ARG A 48 -8.10 12.40 -4.65
N SER A 49 -8.17 11.84 -3.43
CA SER A 49 -8.03 12.58 -2.18
C SER A 49 -6.92 12.04 -1.27
N ALA A 50 -6.39 10.85 -1.56
CA ALA A 50 -5.33 10.26 -0.76
C ALA A 50 -3.96 10.88 -1.08
N LEU A 51 -3.08 10.87 -0.07
CA LEU A 51 -1.66 11.09 -0.27
C LEU A 51 -1.02 9.78 -0.74
N PHE A 52 -0.22 9.84 -1.81
CA PHE A 52 0.48 8.67 -2.35
C PHE A 52 1.90 9.03 -2.79
N ALA A 53 2.79 8.05 -2.68
CA ALA A 53 4.10 8.13 -3.31
C ALA A 53 3.97 7.89 -4.83
N PRO A 54 4.90 8.35 -5.68
CA PRO A 54 4.81 8.17 -7.13
C PRO A 54 4.58 6.72 -7.59
N ALA A 55 5.24 5.76 -6.94
CA ALA A 55 5.10 4.32 -7.22
C ALA A 55 3.72 3.74 -6.84
N GLN A 56 2.90 4.50 -6.12
CA GLN A 56 1.52 4.18 -5.75
C GLN A 56 0.53 5.14 -6.42
N SER A 57 0.96 5.89 -7.44
CA SER A 57 0.02 6.72 -8.20
C SER A 57 -0.91 5.84 -9.06
N PRO A 58 -2.19 6.20 -9.24
CA PRO A 58 -3.12 5.40 -10.05
C PRO A 58 -2.64 5.14 -11.48
N ALA A 59 -2.03 6.14 -12.11
CA ALA A 59 -1.49 6.00 -13.46
C ALA A 59 -0.33 4.99 -13.51
N TRP A 60 0.56 5.03 -12.51
CA TRP A 60 1.65 4.06 -12.39
C TRP A 60 1.12 2.65 -12.14
N ILE A 61 0.23 2.48 -11.16
CA ILE A 61 -0.33 1.17 -10.80
C ILE A 61 -1.13 0.55 -11.95
N LEU A 62 -1.94 1.34 -12.67
CA LEU A 62 -2.66 0.85 -13.85
C LEU A 62 -1.71 0.32 -14.93
N ASN A 63 -0.64 1.06 -15.20
CA ASN A 63 0.34 0.64 -16.22
C ASN A 63 1.15 -0.57 -15.72
N TRP A 64 1.59 -0.53 -14.46
CA TRP A 64 2.36 -1.60 -13.85
C TRP A 64 1.57 -2.91 -13.80
N ALA A 65 0.33 -2.91 -13.32
CA ALA A 65 -0.51 -4.12 -13.27
C ALA A 65 -0.76 -4.74 -14.66
N ARG A 66 -0.67 -3.96 -15.74
CA ARG A 66 -0.81 -4.45 -17.11
C ARG A 66 0.45 -5.15 -17.63
N TYR A 67 1.63 -4.74 -17.16
CA TYR A 67 2.92 -5.17 -17.71
C TYR A 67 3.78 -5.96 -16.72
N ALA A 68 3.42 -5.97 -15.45
CA ALA A 68 4.05 -6.83 -14.46
C ALA A 68 3.76 -8.29 -14.84
N GLU A 69 4.81 -9.10 -14.90
CA GLU A 69 4.70 -10.56 -15.06
C GLU A 69 4.36 -11.24 -13.72
N ALA A 70 3.55 -10.57 -12.89
CA ALA A 70 3.20 -10.98 -11.54
C ALA A 70 1.77 -10.56 -11.19
N ASP A 71 1.15 -11.33 -10.30
CA ASP A 71 -0.19 -11.02 -9.82
C ASP A 71 -0.16 -9.75 -8.98
N THR A 72 -1.01 -8.78 -9.32
CA THR A 72 -1.15 -7.55 -8.56
C THR A 72 -2.41 -7.61 -7.71
N VAL A 73 -2.31 -7.19 -6.44
CA VAL A 73 -3.44 -7.11 -5.51
C VAL A 73 -3.55 -5.72 -4.91
N LEU A 74 -4.78 -5.32 -4.58
CA LEU A 74 -5.11 -4.09 -3.88
C LEU A 74 -5.61 -4.46 -2.49
N ALA A 75 -4.85 -4.08 -1.46
CA ALA A 75 -5.26 -4.20 -0.07
C ALA A 75 -5.84 -2.87 0.40
N THR A 76 -7.13 -2.86 0.78
CA THR A 76 -7.83 -1.65 1.20
C THR A 76 -8.34 -1.81 2.62
N LEU A 77 -7.97 -0.87 3.47
CA LEU A 77 -8.52 -0.72 4.80
C LEU A 77 -9.64 0.31 4.76
N SER A 78 -10.81 -0.08 5.24
CA SER A 78 -11.98 0.80 5.32
C SER A 78 -12.37 1.04 6.77
N ALA A 79 -12.68 2.28 7.15
CA ALA A 79 -13.30 2.61 8.42
C ALA A 79 -14.72 3.11 8.16
N GLU A 80 -15.72 2.60 8.90
CA GLU A 80 -17.13 2.99 8.73
C GLU A 80 -17.62 2.85 7.27
N GLY A 81 -17.17 1.79 6.58
CA GLY A 81 -17.52 1.52 5.18
C GLY A 81 -16.82 2.41 4.15
N ARG A 82 -15.86 3.26 4.56
CA ARG A 82 -15.13 4.17 3.68
C ARG A 82 -13.65 3.81 3.62
N PRO A 83 -13.01 3.72 2.44
CA PRO A 83 -11.58 3.51 2.33
C PRO A 83 -10.79 4.62 3.03
N VAL A 84 -9.88 4.24 3.93
CA VAL A 84 -8.98 5.16 4.65
C VAL A 84 -7.51 4.92 4.30
N PHE A 85 -7.19 3.74 3.78
CA PHE A 85 -5.87 3.39 3.29
C PHE A 85 -6.01 2.33 2.20
N SER A 86 -5.20 2.43 1.15
CA SER A 86 -5.15 1.41 0.11
C SER A 86 -3.73 1.28 -0.41
N LEU A 87 -3.31 0.04 -0.68
CA LEU A 87 -1.96 -0.30 -1.11
C LEU A 87 -2.01 -1.28 -2.27
N ALA A 88 -1.33 -0.94 -3.35
CA ALA A 88 -1.10 -1.83 -4.47
C ALA A 88 0.19 -2.63 -4.26
N LEU A 89 0.09 -3.95 -4.39
CA LEU A 89 1.15 -4.91 -4.10
C LEU A 89 1.35 -5.88 -5.26
N GLU A 90 2.60 -6.28 -5.46
CA GLU A 90 2.98 -7.39 -6.33
C GLU A 90 3.07 -8.66 -5.52
N VAL A 91 2.57 -9.77 -6.06
CA VAL A 91 2.74 -11.09 -5.49
C VAL A 91 3.73 -11.86 -6.37
N THR A 92 4.94 -12.05 -5.84
CA THR A 92 5.99 -12.83 -6.49
C THR A 92 6.23 -14.13 -5.73
N SER A 93 6.40 -15.24 -6.45
CA SER A 93 6.90 -16.47 -5.83
C SER A 93 8.41 -16.35 -5.56
N SER A 94 8.86 -16.85 -4.40
CA SER A 94 10.28 -16.99 -4.10
C SER A 94 10.52 -18.30 -3.34
N GLY A 95 11.55 -19.04 -3.71
CA GLY A 95 11.90 -20.34 -3.12
C GLY A 95 12.08 -21.45 -4.16
N PRO A 96 12.50 -22.66 -3.73
CA PRO A 96 12.63 -23.82 -4.61
C PRO A 96 11.27 -24.19 -5.23
N LEU A 97 11.29 -24.57 -6.51
CA LEU A 97 10.16 -25.18 -7.21
C LEU A 97 9.95 -26.64 -6.77
#